data_AF-A0A915IGX3-F1
#
_entry.id   AF-A0A915IGX3-F1
#
_cell.length_a   1.000
_cell.length_b   1.000
_cell.length_c   1.000
_cell.angle_alpha   90.00
_cell.angle_beta   90.00
_cell.angle_gamma   90.00
#
_symmetry.space_group_name_H-M   'P 1'
#
loop_
_entity.id
_entity.type
_entity.pdbx_description
1 polymer ?
#
loop_
_entity_poly.entity_id
_entity_poly.type
_entity_poly.pdbx_seq_one_letter_code
_entity_poly.pdbx_strand_id
1 'polypeptide(L)'
;MEVPEVSQSQEGQRQKLRIVLQYCQQVMAHPRWQQARWTAENIQKKDLCAILQLLVALAAHFRAPVRFPEHCQLQTLLVQKRDNQLYTRYVNEEITTSQDELGLKGEKDAFDTLYDHAPEKAVDVKNSLLAFVNKHLTRINLEAYDLEYSFQDGVYLVLLIGLLEGYFVPLYGYSQTPVGFEQKVQNVNLAYDLMQEAGLPKPKSRAEDIVNGDIKCTSRVLYGLFSKRVLRFLSNFGGEKSNILTV
;
A
#
# COMPACT_ATOMS: atom_id res chain seq x y z
N MET A 1 42.31 -12.56 17.88
CA MET A 1 42.44 -12.25 16.44
C MET A 1 41.24 -11.37 16.09
N GLU A 2 41.42 -10.04 16.16
CA GLU A 2 40.37 -9.09 15.83
C GLU A 2 40.09 -9.18 14.33
N VAL A 3 38.87 -9.59 13.96
CA VAL A 3 38.40 -9.55 12.58
C VAL A 3 38.26 -8.07 12.25
N PRO A 4 39.02 -7.50 11.30
CA PRO A 4 38.85 -6.11 10.93
C PRO A 4 37.44 -5.97 10.36
N GLU A 5 36.59 -5.23 11.06
CA GLU A 5 35.25 -4.93 10.57
C GLU A 5 35.37 -4.30 9.18
N VAL A 6 34.89 -5.02 8.18
CA VAL A 6 34.87 -4.63 6.76
C VAL A 6 33.94 -3.42 6.50
N SER A 7 33.60 -2.65 7.54
CA SER A 7 32.76 -1.45 7.55
C SER A 7 33.56 -0.14 7.36
N GLN A 8 34.88 -0.14 7.57
CA GLN A 8 35.65 1.10 7.62
C GLN A 8 36.37 1.48 6.32
N SER A 9 36.57 0.56 5.36
CA SER A 9 37.24 0.90 4.10
C SER A 9 36.26 1.43 3.05
N GLN A 10 36.68 2.47 2.33
CA GLN A 10 35.91 3.06 1.23
C GLN A 10 35.54 2.02 0.15
N GLU A 11 36.44 1.07 -0.08
CA GLU A 11 36.24 -0.04 -1.01
C GLU A 11 35.19 -1.05 -0.50
N GLY A 12 35.20 -1.37 0.80
CA GLY A 12 34.21 -2.25 1.42
C GLY A 12 32.80 -1.65 1.42
N GLN A 13 32.69 -0.35 1.69
CA GLN A 13 31.42 0.39 1.59
C GLN A 13 30.87 0.37 0.15
N ARG A 14 31.76 0.56 -0.85
CA ARG A 14 31.39 0.49 -2.27
C ARG A 14 30.87 -0.88 -2.68
N GLN A 15 31.53 -1.95 -2.25
CA GLN A 15 31.10 -3.32 -2.54
C GLN A 15 29.74 -3.63 -1.90
N LYS A 16 29.53 -3.27 -0.62
CA LYS A 16 28.24 -3.44 0.06
C LYS A 16 27.12 -2.70 -0.67
N LEU A 17 27.37 -1.46 -1.06
CA LEU A 17 26.40 -0.67 -1.80
C LEU A 17 26.02 -1.33 -3.14
N ARG A 18 26.99 -1.88 -3.89
CA ARG A 18 26.69 -2.65 -5.11
C ARG A 18 25.76 -3.83 -4.84
N ILE A 19 26.01 -4.60 -3.78
CA ILE A 19 25.17 -5.75 -3.40
C ILE A 19 23.75 -5.29 -3.08
N VAL A 20 23.60 -4.24 -2.28
CA VAL A 20 22.29 -3.68 -1.92
C VAL A 20 21.53 -3.20 -3.16
N LEU A 21 22.18 -2.44 -4.05
CA LEU A 21 21.53 -1.95 -5.27
C LEU A 21 21.14 -3.08 -6.21
N GLN A 22 21.96 -4.13 -6.32
CA GLN A 22 21.62 -5.30 -7.11
C GLN A 22 20.38 -6.01 -6.56
N TYR A 23 20.28 -6.15 -5.23
CA TYR A 23 19.08 -6.68 -4.58
C TYR A 23 17.86 -5.78 -4.84
N CYS A 24 18.00 -4.47 -4.65
CA CYS A 24 16.94 -3.51 -4.95
C CYS A 24 16.47 -3.62 -6.41
N GLN A 25 17.38 -3.80 -7.37
CA GLN A 25 17.03 -3.92 -8.79
C GLN A 25 16.32 -5.23 -9.13
N GLN A 26 16.66 -6.33 -8.44
CA GLN A 26 15.94 -7.61 -8.55
C GLN A 26 14.51 -7.51 -8.00
N VAL A 27 14.36 -6.85 -6.85
CA VAL A 27 13.07 -6.71 -6.15
C VAL A 27 12.16 -5.70 -6.87
N MET A 28 12.72 -4.59 -7.35
CA MET A 28 12.01 -3.53 -8.06
C MET A 28 11.98 -3.75 -9.57
N ALA A 29 11.91 -4.99 -10.07
CA ALA A 29 12.02 -5.39 -11.49
C ALA A 29 10.90 -4.83 -12.41
N HIS A 30 10.78 -3.51 -12.45
CA HIS A 30 9.84 -2.75 -13.24
C HIS A 30 10.58 -2.13 -14.44
N PRO A 31 10.02 -2.16 -15.67
CA PRO A 31 10.67 -1.63 -16.87
C PRO A 31 11.16 -0.18 -16.71
N ARG A 32 10.41 0.62 -15.94
CA ARG A 32 10.73 2.02 -15.62
C ARG A 32 12.08 2.20 -14.92
N TRP A 33 12.50 1.24 -14.11
CA TRP A 33 13.74 1.32 -13.33
C TRP A 33 14.91 0.59 -14.00
N GLN A 34 14.73 0.00 -15.19
CA GLN A 34 15.80 -0.69 -15.92
C GLN A 34 16.90 0.27 -16.41
N GLN A 35 16.59 1.55 -16.60
CA GLN A 35 17.53 2.61 -16.98
C GLN A 35 17.92 3.51 -15.80
N ALA A 36 17.78 3.03 -14.57
CA ALA A 36 18.04 3.82 -13.39
C ALA A 36 19.50 4.31 -13.28
N ARG A 37 19.67 5.57 -12.87
CA ARG A 37 21.02 6.19 -12.71
C ARG A 37 21.66 5.91 -11.37
N TRP A 38 20.96 5.28 -10.43
CA TRP A 38 21.51 4.94 -9.12
C TRP A 38 22.52 3.79 -9.22
N THR A 39 23.77 4.13 -9.46
CA THR A 39 24.88 3.17 -9.32
C THR A 39 25.63 3.43 -8.03
N ALA A 40 26.41 2.44 -7.58
CA ALA A 40 27.24 2.61 -6.39
C ALA A 40 28.23 3.78 -6.57
N GLU A 41 28.72 4.01 -7.79
CA GLU A 41 29.60 5.13 -8.11
C GLU A 41 28.90 6.49 -7.97
N ASN A 42 27.66 6.62 -8.48
CA ASN A 42 26.93 7.89 -8.43
C ASN A 42 26.52 8.23 -6.99
N ILE A 43 26.02 7.25 -6.24
CA ILE A 43 25.66 7.44 -4.83
C ILE A 43 26.90 7.79 -3.99
N GLN A 44 28.04 7.13 -4.22
CA GLN A 44 29.28 7.42 -3.49
C GLN A 44 29.84 8.81 -3.81
N LYS A 45 29.62 9.31 -5.03
CA LYS A 45 29.91 10.70 -5.42
C LYS A 45 28.93 11.72 -4.84
N LYS A 46 27.95 11.27 -4.04
CA LYS A 46 26.88 12.09 -3.49
C LYS A 46 26.04 12.77 -4.59
N ASP A 47 25.83 12.06 -5.69
CA ASP A 47 24.91 12.50 -6.74
C ASP A 47 23.49 12.54 -6.16
N LEU A 48 23.01 13.76 -5.91
CA LEU A 48 21.72 13.99 -5.29
C LEU A 48 20.57 13.44 -6.16
N CYS A 49 20.68 13.54 -7.48
CA CYS A 49 19.64 13.02 -8.37
C CYS A 49 19.53 11.50 -8.25
N ALA A 50 20.68 10.81 -8.35
CA ALA A 50 20.73 9.36 -8.22
C ALA A 50 20.20 8.88 -6.86
N ILE A 51 20.54 9.59 -5.78
CA ILE A 51 20.07 9.27 -4.43
C ILE A 51 18.56 9.48 -4.31
N LEU A 52 18.04 10.63 -4.76
CA LEU A 52 16.60 10.94 -4.68
C LEU A 52 15.78 9.96 -5.52
N GLN A 53 16.21 9.66 -6.75
CA GLN A 53 15.53 8.69 -7.61
C GLN A 53 15.47 7.29 -6.97
N LEU A 54 16.56 6.83 -6.33
CA LEU A 54 16.56 5.57 -5.60
C LEU A 54 15.60 5.60 -4.42
N LEU A 55 15.62 6.66 -3.61
CA LEU A 55 14.73 6.79 -2.45
C LEU A 55 13.26 6.83 -2.86
N VAL A 56 12.92 7.56 -3.94
CA VAL A 56 11.57 7.60 -4.50
C VAL A 56 11.17 6.21 -5.01
N ALA A 57 12.06 5.51 -5.72
CA ALA A 57 11.77 4.16 -6.20
C ALA A 57 11.55 3.16 -5.04
N LEU A 58 12.36 3.23 -3.99
CA LEU A 58 12.19 2.42 -2.78
C LEU A 58 10.88 2.76 -2.05
N ALA A 59 10.62 4.04 -1.84
CA ALA A 59 9.38 4.49 -1.20
C ALA A 59 8.15 4.09 -2.02
N ALA A 60 8.23 4.15 -3.35
CA ALA A 60 7.18 3.69 -4.24
C ALA A 60 6.97 2.18 -4.16
N HIS A 61 8.05 1.42 -4.23
CA HIS A 61 8.00 -0.04 -4.20
C HIS A 61 7.48 -0.58 -2.86
N PHE A 62 7.99 -0.04 -1.75
CA PHE A 62 7.59 -0.45 -0.40
C PHE A 62 6.37 0.31 0.14
N ARG A 63 5.76 1.19 -0.67
CA ARG A 63 4.61 2.03 -0.30
C ARG A 63 4.79 2.72 1.04
N ALA A 64 5.94 3.38 1.20
CA ALA A 64 6.18 4.21 2.36
C ALA A 64 5.04 5.25 2.50
N PRO A 65 4.58 5.56 3.72
CA PRO A 65 3.48 6.49 3.97
C PRO A 65 3.91 7.96 3.76
N VAL A 66 4.38 8.26 2.55
CA VAL A 66 4.88 9.57 2.12
C VAL A 66 4.28 9.86 0.75
N ARG A 67 3.61 11.02 0.63
CA ARG A 67 3.14 11.52 -0.67
C ARG A 67 4.22 12.41 -1.28
N PHE A 68 4.59 12.14 -2.52
CA PHE A 68 5.52 12.99 -3.24
C PHE A 68 4.74 13.90 -4.19
N PRO A 69 5.16 15.16 -4.40
CA PRO A 69 4.59 15.98 -5.45
C PRO A 69 4.89 15.37 -6.82
N GLU A 70 3.99 15.53 -7.77
CA GLU A 70 4.14 15.00 -9.13
C GLU A 70 5.10 15.86 -9.96
N HIS A 71 5.80 15.23 -10.91
CA HIS A 71 6.67 15.88 -11.89
C HIS A 71 7.75 16.80 -11.28
N CYS A 72 8.25 16.45 -10.10
CA CYS A 72 9.40 17.14 -9.52
C CYS A 72 10.63 16.88 -10.38
N GLN A 73 11.31 17.96 -10.77
CA GLN A 73 12.53 17.91 -11.56
C GLN A 73 13.66 18.59 -10.80
N LEU A 74 14.86 18.03 -10.91
CA LEU A 74 16.09 18.61 -10.42
C LEU A 74 16.88 19.16 -11.62
N GLN A 75 17.13 20.46 -11.62
CA GLN A 75 18.00 21.08 -12.63
C GLN A 75 19.45 20.97 -12.16
N THR A 76 20.28 20.29 -12.96
CA THR A 76 21.70 20.08 -12.66
C THR A 76 22.58 20.79 -13.69
N LEU A 77 23.68 21.39 -13.24
CA LEU A 77 24.69 21.99 -14.11
C LEU A 77 25.76 20.95 -14.45
N LEU A 78 25.74 20.46 -15.68
CA LEU A 78 26.77 19.57 -16.17
C LEU A 78 27.95 20.39 -16.69
N VAL A 79 29.11 20.22 -16.07
CA VAL A 79 30.38 20.82 -16.50
C VAL A 79 31.26 19.74 -17.11
N GLN A 80 31.51 19.81 -18.42
CA GLN A 80 32.37 18.87 -19.13
C GLN A 80 33.63 19.58 -19.63
N LYS A 81 34.80 19.10 -19.21
CA LYS A 81 36.08 19.58 -19.75
C LYS A 81 36.40 18.85 -21.06
N ARG A 82 36.47 19.57 -22.19
CA ARG A 82 36.94 19.06 -23.49
C ARG A 82 37.96 20.04 -24.06
N ASP A 83 39.08 19.54 -24.57
CA ASP A 83 40.14 20.35 -25.20
C ASP A 83 40.59 21.55 -24.34
N ASN A 84 40.75 21.31 -23.04
CA ASN A 84 41.08 22.31 -22.02
C ASN A 84 40.07 23.46 -21.85
N GLN A 85 38.89 23.37 -22.48
CA GLN A 85 37.76 24.28 -22.29
C GLN A 85 36.66 23.61 -21.46
N LEU A 86 35.94 24.41 -20.68
CA LEU A 86 34.81 23.97 -19.87
C LEU A 86 33.51 24.23 -20.65
N TYR A 87 32.81 23.17 -21.00
CA TYR A 87 31.48 23.24 -21.58
C TYR A 87 30.45 23.04 -20.47
N THR A 88 29.57 24.01 -20.30
CA THR A 88 28.50 23.95 -19.30
C THR A 88 27.15 23.81 -19.97
N ARG A 89 26.29 22.93 -19.45
CA ARG A 89 24.89 22.83 -19.87
C ARG A 89 24.01 22.49 -18.69
N TYR A 90 22.80 23.02 -18.68
CA TYR A 90 21.76 22.62 -17.73
C TYR A 90 21.07 21.35 -18.24
N VAL A 91 20.86 20.39 -17.34
CA VAL A 91 20.11 19.17 -17.59
C VAL A 91 19.02 19.07 -16.52
N ASN A 92 17.78 18.95 -16.95
CA ASN A 92 16.66 18.70 -16.04
C ASN A 92 16.51 17.18 -15.90
N GLU A 93 16.57 16.69 -14.67
CA GLU A 93 16.37 15.28 -14.35
C GLU A 93 15.07 15.11 -13.57
N GLU A 94 14.21 14.22 -14.04
CA GLU A 94 12.93 13.95 -13.38
C GLU A 94 13.15 13.06 -12.15
N ILE A 95 12.65 13.52 -10.99
CA ILE A 95 12.74 12.83 -9.70
C ILE A 95 11.45 12.07 -9.41
N THR A 96 10.30 12.69 -9.66
CA THR A 96 8.98 12.08 -9.50
C THR A 96 8.19 12.21 -10.80
N THR A 97 7.33 11.23 -11.08
CA THR A 97 6.41 11.25 -12.24
C THR A 97 4.97 11.23 -11.73
N SER A 98 3.99 11.05 -12.63
CA SER A 98 2.66 10.56 -12.22
C SER A 98 2.83 9.29 -11.38
N GLN A 99 2.25 9.31 -10.19
CA GLN A 99 2.44 8.28 -9.17
C GLN A 99 1.38 7.18 -9.27
N ASP A 100 1.09 6.70 -10.49
CA ASP A 100 0.01 5.73 -10.75
C ASP A 100 0.19 4.39 -10.01
N GLU A 101 1.41 4.08 -9.57
CA GLU A 101 1.78 2.87 -8.82
C GLU A 101 1.70 3.02 -7.28
N LEU A 102 1.79 4.27 -6.80
CA LEU A 102 1.67 4.68 -5.39
C LEU A 102 0.23 5.12 -5.06
N GLY A 103 -0.53 5.53 -6.07
CA GLY A 103 -1.99 5.59 -6.01
C GLY A 103 -2.59 4.19 -6.07
N LEU A 104 -3.82 4.06 -5.57
CA LEU A 104 -4.65 2.91 -5.89
C LEU A 104 -4.66 2.75 -7.42
N LYS A 105 -4.48 1.51 -7.88
CA LYS A 105 -4.45 1.15 -9.30
C LYS A 105 -5.87 1.25 -9.90
N GLY A 106 -6.46 2.44 -9.87
CA GLY A 106 -7.82 2.73 -10.32
C GLY A 106 -8.10 4.22 -10.35
N GLU A 107 -9.03 4.62 -11.22
CA GLU A 107 -9.58 5.97 -11.24
C GLU A 107 -10.00 6.42 -9.83
N LYS A 108 -9.74 7.69 -9.50
CA LYS A 108 -10.16 8.31 -8.23
C LYS A 108 -11.62 7.96 -7.95
N ASP A 109 -11.86 7.34 -6.82
CA ASP A 109 -13.22 6.91 -6.47
C ASP A 109 -13.87 7.83 -5.43
N ALA A 110 -15.10 7.49 -5.04
CA ALA A 110 -15.87 8.26 -4.07
C ALA A 110 -15.15 8.38 -2.72
N PHE A 111 -14.34 7.39 -2.32
CA PHE A 111 -13.57 7.46 -1.08
C PHE A 111 -12.39 8.43 -1.22
N ASP A 112 -11.70 8.48 -2.36
CA ASP A 112 -10.63 9.46 -2.56
C ASP A 112 -11.18 10.88 -2.44
N THR A 113 -12.30 11.16 -3.11
CA THR A 113 -12.96 12.46 -3.08
C THR A 113 -13.48 12.80 -1.68
N LEU A 114 -14.08 11.83 -0.98
CA LEU A 114 -14.59 11.99 0.39
C LEU A 114 -13.47 12.39 1.35
N TYR A 115 -12.36 11.65 1.36
CA TYR A 115 -11.24 11.94 2.26
C TYR A 115 -10.48 13.22 1.89
N ASP A 116 -10.38 13.56 0.60
CA ASP A 116 -9.61 14.73 0.15
C ASP A 116 -10.41 16.05 0.29
N HIS A 117 -11.73 16.01 0.06
CA HIS A 117 -12.55 17.23 -0.05
C HIS A 117 -13.67 17.33 1.00
N ALA A 118 -13.98 16.26 1.74
CA ALA A 118 -15.05 16.24 2.74
C ALA A 118 -14.66 15.46 4.01
N PRO A 119 -13.61 15.91 4.73
CA PRO A 119 -13.07 15.18 5.88
C PRO A 119 -14.07 15.01 7.03
N GLU A 120 -15.01 15.95 7.21
CA GLU A 120 -16.08 15.82 8.21
C GLU A 120 -17.00 14.63 7.92
N LYS A 121 -17.48 14.49 6.68
CA LYS A 121 -18.25 13.32 6.25
C LYS A 121 -17.44 12.02 6.30
N ALA A 122 -16.13 12.11 6.09
CA ALA A 122 -15.25 10.94 6.20
C ALA A 122 -15.22 10.39 7.64
N VAL A 123 -15.29 11.26 8.66
CA VAL A 123 -15.40 10.86 10.07
C VAL A 123 -16.71 10.11 10.33
N ASP A 124 -17.82 10.61 9.81
CA ASP A 124 -19.13 9.94 9.97
C ASP A 124 -19.16 8.55 9.33
N VAL A 125 -18.58 8.43 8.13
CA VAL A 125 -18.41 7.13 7.46
C VAL A 125 -17.53 6.21 8.28
N LYS A 126 -16.40 6.72 8.81
CA LYS A 126 -15.49 5.95 9.69
C LYS A 126 -16.24 5.41 10.91
N ASN A 127 -16.99 6.25 11.61
CA ASN A 127 -17.76 5.87 12.80
C ASN A 127 -18.85 4.84 12.47
N SER A 128 -19.52 5.01 11.33
CA SER A 128 -20.55 4.07 10.87
C SER A 128 -19.97 2.69 10.55
N LEU A 129 -18.82 2.64 9.87
CA LEU A 129 -18.11 1.40 9.57
C LEU A 129 -17.60 0.73 10.85
N LEU A 130 -17.06 1.51 11.79
CA LEU A 130 -16.60 1.00 13.09
C LEU A 130 -17.76 0.38 13.89
N ALA A 131 -18.91 1.06 13.94
CA ALA A 131 -20.11 0.53 14.58
C ALA A 131 -20.60 -0.76 13.90
N PHE A 132 -20.56 -0.85 12.58
CA PHE A 132 -20.88 -2.07 11.84
C PHE A 132 -19.95 -3.23 12.20
N VAL A 133 -18.64 -2.99 12.24
CA VAL A 133 -17.63 -3.99 12.60
C VAL A 133 -17.88 -4.49 14.04
N ASN A 134 -18.00 -3.57 15.00
CA ASN A 134 -18.16 -3.94 16.41
C ASN A 134 -19.48 -4.68 16.67
N LYS A 135 -20.56 -4.36 15.93
CA LYS A 135 -21.80 -5.15 15.96
C LYS A 135 -21.58 -6.65 15.65
N HIS A 136 -20.54 -6.98 14.89
CA HIS A 136 -20.15 -8.36 14.59
C HIS A 136 -19.09 -8.90 15.54
N LEU A 137 -17.99 -8.16 15.76
CA LEU A 137 -16.87 -8.62 16.58
C LEU A 137 -17.25 -8.82 18.06
N THR A 138 -18.17 -8.02 18.61
CA THR A 138 -18.60 -8.19 20.01
C THR A 138 -19.28 -9.55 20.26
N ARG A 139 -19.78 -10.23 19.23
CA ARG A 139 -20.35 -11.59 19.35
C ARG A 139 -19.32 -12.64 19.76
N ILE A 140 -18.03 -12.35 19.53
CA ILE A 140 -16.90 -13.19 19.92
C ILE A 140 -16.00 -12.47 20.94
N ASN A 141 -16.55 -11.49 21.66
CA ASN A 141 -15.85 -10.68 22.67
C ASN A 141 -14.61 -9.93 22.14
N LEU A 142 -14.64 -9.51 20.86
CA LEU A 142 -13.62 -8.64 20.28
C LEU A 142 -14.20 -7.25 20.00
N GLU A 143 -13.34 -6.25 20.03
CA GLU A 143 -13.67 -4.86 19.72
C GLU A 143 -12.54 -4.22 18.91
N ALA A 144 -12.91 -3.48 17.87
CA ALA A 144 -12.04 -2.61 17.12
C ALA A 144 -12.16 -1.18 17.65
N TYR A 145 -11.01 -0.52 17.85
CA TYR A 145 -10.95 0.84 18.37
C TYR A 145 -10.76 1.87 17.26
N ASP A 146 -9.92 1.56 16.28
CA ASP A 146 -9.71 2.40 15.11
C ASP A 146 -9.50 1.55 13.86
N LEU A 147 -10.13 1.96 12.75
CA LEU A 147 -10.03 1.27 11.47
C LEU A 147 -8.60 1.28 10.89
N GLU A 148 -7.77 2.27 11.25
CA GLU A 148 -6.38 2.42 10.77
C GLU A 148 -5.45 1.35 11.34
N TYR A 149 -5.70 0.91 12.58
CA TYR A 149 -4.80 0.03 13.31
C TYR A 149 -5.39 -1.37 13.55
N SER A 150 -6.67 -1.46 13.88
CA SER A 150 -7.31 -2.73 14.28
C SER A 150 -7.39 -3.77 13.15
N PHE A 151 -7.11 -3.39 11.91
CA PHE A 151 -7.16 -4.29 10.75
C PHE A 151 -5.80 -4.57 10.10
N GLN A 152 -4.72 -3.94 10.57
CA GLN A 152 -3.38 -4.07 9.96
C GLN A 152 -2.82 -5.49 10.01
N ASP A 153 -3.25 -6.29 10.99
CA ASP A 153 -2.81 -7.66 11.15
C ASP A 153 -3.63 -8.68 10.32
N GLY A 154 -4.71 -8.23 9.68
CA GLY A 154 -5.63 -9.03 8.90
C GLY A 154 -6.52 -9.98 9.71
N VAL A 155 -6.29 -10.15 11.02
CA VAL A 155 -7.02 -11.12 11.85
C VAL A 155 -8.49 -10.71 11.95
N TYR A 156 -8.76 -9.43 12.21
CA TYR A 156 -10.13 -8.93 12.31
C TYR A 156 -10.86 -9.01 10.96
N LEU A 157 -10.18 -8.88 9.82
CA LEU A 157 -10.81 -9.07 8.50
C LEU A 157 -11.24 -10.52 8.29
N VAL A 158 -10.35 -11.48 8.60
CA VAL A 158 -10.64 -12.92 8.48
C VAL A 158 -11.81 -13.33 9.38
N LEU A 159 -11.81 -12.87 10.63
CA LEU A 159 -12.89 -13.15 11.56
C LEU A 159 -14.20 -12.49 11.12
N LEU A 160 -14.14 -11.24 10.65
CA LEU A 160 -15.32 -10.51 10.21
C LEU A 160 -16.01 -11.20 9.03
N ILE A 161 -15.28 -11.62 7.99
CA ILE A 161 -15.90 -12.31 6.85
C ILE A 161 -16.53 -13.64 7.27
N GLY A 162 -15.87 -14.42 8.15
CA GLY A 162 -16.45 -15.65 8.70
C GLY A 162 -17.76 -15.38 9.48
N LEU A 163 -17.77 -14.35 10.34
CA LEU A 163 -18.96 -13.94 11.09
C LEU A 163 -20.10 -13.43 10.19
N LEU A 164 -19.78 -12.81 9.06
CA LEU A 164 -20.76 -12.31 8.10
C LEU A 164 -21.41 -13.43 7.29
N GLU A 165 -20.64 -14.45 6.92
CA GLU A 165 -21.13 -15.61 6.17
C GLU A 165 -21.63 -16.75 7.06
N GLY A 166 -21.38 -16.68 8.37
CA GLY A 166 -21.87 -17.65 9.34
C GLY A 166 -21.03 -18.93 9.42
N TYR A 167 -19.77 -18.88 9.01
CA TYR A 167 -18.82 -19.99 9.16
C TYR A 167 -17.61 -19.59 10.00
N PHE A 168 -16.92 -20.60 10.53
CA PHE A 168 -15.67 -20.40 11.24
C PHE A 168 -14.48 -20.62 10.31
N VAL A 169 -13.54 -19.69 10.28
CA VAL A 169 -12.29 -19.86 9.54
C VAL A 169 -11.33 -20.69 10.40
N PRO A 170 -10.82 -21.84 9.90
CA PRO A 170 -9.92 -22.66 10.69
C PRO A 170 -8.69 -21.91 11.17
N LEU A 171 -8.36 -22.10 12.45
CA LEU A 171 -7.28 -21.40 13.14
C LEU A 171 -5.87 -21.67 12.56
N TYR A 172 -5.70 -22.78 11.82
CA TYR A 172 -4.46 -23.10 11.12
C TYR A 172 -4.34 -22.39 9.77
N GLY A 173 -5.42 -21.78 9.27
CA GLY A 173 -5.46 -21.11 7.97
C GLY A 173 -4.88 -19.69 7.98
N TYR A 174 -4.70 -19.09 9.17
CA TYR A 174 -4.17 -17.75 9.33
C TYR A 174 -3.34 -17.62 10.61
N SER A 175 -2.49 -16.60 10.67
CA SER A 175 -1.69 -16.31 11.86
C SER A 175 -2.53 -15.50 12.85
N GLN A 176 -2.83 -16.06 14.03
CA GLN A 176 -3.63 -15.35 15.06
C GLN A 176 -2.87 -14.19 15.72
N THR A 177 -1.55 -14.31 15.81
CA THR A 177 -0.66 -13.31 16.41
C THR A 177 0.47 -12.99 15.43
N PRO A 178 0.16 -12.38 14.27
CA PRO A 178 1.16 -12.15 13.24
C PRO A 178 2.18 -11.12 13.70
N VAL A 179 3.46 -11.52 13.74
CA VAL A 179 4.57 -10.66 14.18
C VAL A 179 5.23 -10.01 12.97
N GLY A 180 5.35 -10.74 11.87
CA GLY A 180 6.02 -10.29 10.65
C GLY A 180 5.06 -9.64 9.64
N PHE A 181 5.58 -8.71 8.84
CA PHE A 181 4.83 -8.07 7.75
C PHE A 181 4.22 -9.10 6.79
N GLU A 182 4.99 -10.12 6.42
CA GLU A 182 4.54 -11.19 5.51
C GLU A 182 3.33 -11.96 6.07
N GLN A 183 3.33 -12.29 7.36
CA GLN A 183 2.20 -12.98 8.01
C GLN A 183 0.94 -12.12 8.00
N LYS A 184 1.07 -10.80 8.23
CA LYS A 184 -0.05 -9.86 8.15
C LYS A 184 -0.62 -9.80 6.74
N VAL A 185 0.25 -9.72 5.73
CA VAL A 185 -0.15 -9.71 4.31
C VAL A 185 -0.87 -11.02 3.93
N GLN A 186 -0.37 -12.17 4.39
CA GLN A 186 -1.02 -13.47 4.18
C GLN A 186 -2.42 -13.51 4.78
N ASN A 187 -2.61 -13.01 6.01
CA ASN A 187 -3.93 -12.93 6.63
C ASN A 187 -4.91 -12.06 5.82
N VAL A 188 -4.46 -10.88 5.34
CA VAL A 188 -5.32 -9.99 4.53
C VAL A 188 -5.66 -10.64 3.18
N ASN A 189 -4.70 -11.30 2.53
CA ASN A 189 -4.95 -12.03 1.29
C ASN A 189 -5.98 -13.15 1.49
N LEU A 190 -5.87 -13.93 2.57
CA LEU A 190 -6.88 -14.93 2.92
C LEU A 190 -8.26 -14.30 3.05
N ALA A 191 -8.37 -13.16 3.75
CA ALA A 191 -9.64 -12.46 3.88
C ALA A 191 -10.22 -12.05 2.51
N TYR A 192 -9.38 -11.63 1.56
CA TYR A 192 -9.81 -11.28 0.20
C TYR A 192 -10.26 -12.48 -0.62
N ASP A 193 -9.64 -13.65 -0.43
CA ASP A 193 -10.06 -14.89 -1.08
C ASP A 193 -11.40 -15.35 -0.52
N LEU A 194 -11.57 -15.32 0.81
CA LEU A 194 -12.85 -15.60 1.47
C LEU A 194 -13.96 -14.63 1.03
N MET A 195 -13.65 -13.35 0.81
CA MET A 195 -14.60 -12.38 0.26
C MET A 195 -15.05 -12.76 -1.17
N GLN A 196 -14.12 -13.18 -2.02
CA GLN A 196 -14.43 -13.62 -3.38
C GLN A 196 -15.25 -14.90 -3.41
N GLU A 197 -14.90 -15.89 -2.59
CA GLU A 197 -15.68 -17.13 -2.41
C GLU A 197 -17.11 -16.83 -1.93
N ALA A 198 -17.26 -15.81 -1.10
CA ALA A 198 -18.56 -15.35 -0.66
C ALA A 198 -19.33 -14.58 -1.76
N GLY A 199 -18.74 -14.29 -2.91
CA GLY A 199 -19.36 -13.59 -4.03
C GLY A 199 -19.19 -12.07 -4.02
N LEU A 200 -18.24 -11.51 -3.25
CA LEU A 200 -17.82 -10.12 -3.43
C LEU A 200 -16.86 -9.98 -4.62
N PRO A 201 -16.87 -8.84 -5.32
CA PRO A 201 -15.77 -8.52 -6.21
C PRO A 201 -14.46 -8.47 -5.42
N LYS A 202 -13.37 -8.93 -6.04
CA LYS A 202 -12.04 -8.82 -5.45
C LYS A 202 -11.76 -7.37 -5.05
N PRO A 203 -11.36 -7.09 -3.80
CA PRO A 203 -11.02 -5.74 -3.39
C PRO A 203 -9.95 -5.12 -4.31
N LYS A 204 -10.12 -3.83 -4.63
CA LYS A 204 -9.14 -3.07 -5.44
C LYS A 204 -7.87 -2.75 -4.65
N SER A 205 -7.99 -2.63 -3.33
CA SER A 205 -6.87 -2.41 -2.42
C SER A 205 -5.93 -3.62 -2.40
N ARG A 206 -4.63 -3.38 -2.27
CA ARG A 206 -3.68 -4.46 -2.06
C ARG A 206 -3.65 -4.83 -0.58
N ALA A 207 -3.25 -6.06 -0.27
CA ALA A 207 -3.14 -6.51 1.10
C ALA A 207 -2.14 -5.65 1.90
N GLU A 208 -1.04 -5.28 1.27
CA GLU A 208 0.01 -4.43 1.84
C GLU A 208 -0.50 -3.05 2.26
N ASP A 209 -1.49 -2.49 1.56
CA ASP A 209 -2.06 -1.18 1.91
C ASP A 209 -2.81 -1.22 3.24
N ILE A 210 -3.52 -2.33 3.48
CA ILE A 210 -4.21 -2.56 4.74
C ILE A 210 -3.20 -2.76 5.86
N VAL A 211 -2.14 -3.55 5.61
CA VAL A 211 -1.08 -3.80 6.59
C VAL A 211 -0.33 -2.52 6.96
N ASN A 212 -0.16 -1.60 6.01
CA ASN A 212 0.44 -0.29 6.21
C ASN A 212 -0.50 0.75 6.86
N GLY A 213 -1.77 0.40 7.09
CA GLY A 213 -2.73 1.28 7.76
C GLY A 213 -3.37 2.34 6.87
N ASP A 214 -3.46 2.12 5.56
CA ASP A 214 -4.18 3.04 4.66
C ASP A 214 -5.68 3.02 4.96
N ILE A 215 -6.16 4.08 5.63
CA ILE A 215 -7.56 4.26 6.01
C ILE A 215 -8.52 4.22 4.82
N LYS A 216 -8.11 4.74 3.65
CA LYS A 216 -8.97 4.75 2.47
C LYS A 216 -9.15 3.32 1.95
N CYS A 217 -8.07 2.53 1.96
CA CYS A 217 -8.11 1.12 1.59
C CYS A 217 -8.96 0.29 2.56
N THR A 218 -8.75 0.44 3.88
CA THR A 218 -9.54 -0.28 4.89
C THR A 218 -11.02 0.08 4.80
N SER A 219 -11.34 1.37 4.64
CA SER A 219 -12.73 1.82 4.54
C SER A 219 -13.44 1.27 3.30
N ARG A 220 -12.76 1.18 2.15
CA ARG A 220 -13.32 0.54 0.94
C ARG A 220 -13.67 -0.93 1.15
N VAL A 221 -12.74 -1.69 1.76
CA VAL A 221 -12.93 -3.12 2.03
C VAL A 221 -14.12 -3.32 2.97
N LEU A 222 -14.17 -2.58 4.08
CA LEU A 222 -15.25 -2.67 5.06
C LEU A 222 -16.59 -2.21 4.49
N TYR A 223 -16.59 -1.18 3.65
CA TYR A 223 -17.80 -0.73 2.96
C TYR A 223 -18.31 -1.76 1.94
N GLY A 224 -17.42 -2.48 1.27
CA GLY A 224 -17.79 -3.62 0.41
C GLY A 224 -18.53 -4.70 1.18
N LEU A 225 -18.02 -5.06 2.36
CA LEU A 225 -18.67 -6.01 3.27
C LEU A 225 -20.04 -5.49 3.78
N PHE A 226 -20.09 -4.23 4.19
CA PHE A 226 -21.34 -3.58 4.64
C PHE A 226 -22.41 -3.59 3.54
N SER A 227 -22.04 -3.15 2.33
CA SER A 227 -22.95 -3.02 1.19
C SER A 227 -23.52 -4.37 0.78
N LYS A 228 -22.70 -5.43 0.74
CA LYS A 228 -23.21 -6.77 0.48
C LYS A 228 -24.24 -7.20 1.52
N ARG A 229 -23.99 -6.93 2.80
CA ARG A 229 -24.93 -7.32 3.88
C ARG A 229 -26.26 -6.58 3.74
N VAL A 230 -26.23 -5.30 3.39
CA VAL A 230 -27.44 -4.52 3.10
C VAL A 230 -28.17 -5.09 1.89
N LEU A 231 -27.45 -5.40 0.80
CA LEU A 231 -28.04 -6.01 -0.40
C LEU A 231 -28.65 -7.39 -0.12
N ARG A 232 -27.98 -8.24 0.66
CA ARG A 232 -28.51 -9.56 1.07
C ARG A 232 -29.73 -9.43 1.98
N PHE A 233 -29.75 -8.42 2.85
CA PHE A 233 -30.93 -8.10 3.64
C PHE A 233 -32.09 -7.69 2.72
N LEU A 234 -31.86 -6.74 1.81
CA LEU A 234 -32.88 -6.30 0.85
C LEU A 234 -33.35 -7.43 -0.09
N SER A 235 -32.49 -8.35 -0.53
CA SER A 235 -32.91 -9.51 -1.34
C SER A 235 -33.79 -10.48 -0.55
N ASN A 236 -33.49 -10.69 0.73
CA ASN A 236 -34.25 -11.58 1.60
C ASN A 236 -35.64 -11.00 1.95
N PHE A 237 -35.78 -9.67 1.96
CA PHE A 237 -37.07 -8.99 2.12
C PHE A 237 -37.79 -8.69 0.79
N GLY A 238 -37.04 -8.62 -0.32
CA GLY A 238 -37.56 -8.38 -1.67
C GLY A 238 -38.29 -9.58 -2.28
N GLY A 239 -38.16 -10.76 -1.67
CA GLY A 239 -38.94 -11.96 -2.02
C GLY A 239 -40.44 -11.87 -1.74
N GLU A 240 -40.90 -10.85 -0.99
CA GLU A 240 -42.33 -10.66 -0.70
C GLU A 240 -42.98 -9.45 -1.38
N LYS A 241 -42.28 -8.69 -2.23
CA LYS A 241 -42.92 -7.62 -3.03
C LYS A 241 -42.33 -7.51 -4.44
N SER A 242 -42.55 -8.54 -5.26
CA SER A 242 -42.60 -8.36 -6.71
C SER A 242 -43.99 -7.86 -7.11
N ASN A 243 -44.20 -6.55 -6.91
CA ASN A 243 -45.21 -5.70 -7.53
C ASN A 243 -45.30 -4.44 -6.68
N ILE A 244 -44.56 -3.41 -7.06
CA ILE A 244 -44.86 -1.98 -6.96
C ILE A 244 -43.52 -1.33 -7.32
N LEU A 245 -43.40 -0.94 -8.59
CA LEU A 245 -42.69 0.23 -9.12
C LEU A 245 -42.51 -0.01 -10.63
N THR A 246 -43.64 0.04 -11.33
CA THR A 246 -43.70 0.42 -12.74
C THR A 246 -44.78 1.48 -12.84
N VAL A 247 -44.42 2.73 -12.51
CA VAL A 247 -44.87 3.97 -13.13
C VAL A 247 -43.76 5.00 -12.89
#